data_AF-A0A9D6AVH5-F1
#
_entry.id   AF-A0A9D6AVH5-F1
#
_cell.length_a   1.000
_cell.length_b   1.000
_cell.length_c   1.000
_cell.angle_alpha   90.00
_cell.angle_beta   90.00
_cell.angle_gamma   90.00
#
_symmetry.space_group_name_H-M   'P 1'
#
loop_
_entity.id
_entity.type
_entity.pdbx_description
1 polymer ?
#
loop_
_entity_poly.entity_id
_entity_poly.type
_entity_poly.pdbx_seq_one_letter_code
_entity_poly.pdbx_strand_id
1 'polypeptide(L)'
;MTTRRQASRICFAALAMVAGAAITGCGMMPPPAPASNMVALTTQLRAANEVPPNASQGSGSVDAVFNKDTSLLRWKASYSGLSGPATAAHFHGPAAIGANAGVVLPWSGPITSPMEGRATLTPAQAADLMAGRWYANIHTAANPGGEVRGQMTVRN
;
A
#
# COMPACT_ATOMS: atom_id res chain seq x y z
N MET A 1 -24.07 72.47 5.96
CA MET A 1 -22.73 71.87 5.82
C MET A 1 -22.39 71.32 7.20
N THR A 2 -22.27 70.04 7.52
CA THR A 2 -21.83 68.88 6.73
C THR A 2 -22.31 67.62 7.50
N THR A 3 -22.86 66.65 6.76
CA THR A 3 -22.96 65.17 6.98
C THR A 3 -22.15 64.51 8.13
N ARG A 4 -22.46 63.35 8.73
CA ARG A 4 -23.23 62.13 8.34
C ARG A 4 -23.30 61.14 9.55
N ARG A 5 -24.44 60.43 9.66
CA ARG A 5 -24.66 58.97 9.91
C ARG A 5 -23.96 58.28 11.12
N GLN A 6 -24.74 57.87 12.13
CA GLN A 6 -25.34 56.51 12.34
C GLN A 6 -24.33 55.35 12.47
N ALA A 7 -24.28 54.67 13.62
CA ALA A 7 -25.08 53.45 13.85
C ALA A 7 -24.81 52.79 15.22
N SER A 8 -25.93 52.34 15.79
CA SER A 8 -26.20 51.50 16.96
C SER A 8 -25.34 50.23 17.12
N ARG A 9 -25.14 49.77 18.37
CA ARG A 9 -25.64 48.46 18.87
C ARG A 9 -25.39 48.26 20.38
N ILE A 10 -26.47 47.90 21.05
CA ILE A 10 -26.63 47.62 22.48
C ILE A 10 -26.06 46.23 22.81
N CYS A 11 -25.45 46.09 23.99
CA CYS A 11 -24.91 44.84 24.52
C CYS A 11 -25.36 44.62 25.98
N PHE A 12 -25.32 43.34 26.39
CA PHE A 12 -25.59 42.73 27.71
C PHE A 12 -27.07 42.43 28.02
N ALA A 13 -27.55 41.19 27.83
CA ALA A 13 -27.26 39.93 28.55
C ALA A 13 -28.11 39.79 29.83
N ALA A 14 -29.10 38.88 29.78
CA ALA A 14 -29.77 38.34 30.95
C ALA A 14 -29.73 36.82 30.87
N LEU A 15 -29.18 36.24 31.94
CA LEU A 15 -28.88 34.86 32.21
C LEU A 15 -30.18 34.06 32.44
N ALA A 16 -30.42 33.01 31.66
CA ALA A 16 -31.48 32.04 31.91
C ALA A 16 -30.85 30.71 32.36
N MET A 17 -31.19 30.29 33.57
CA MET A 17 -30.87 28.97 34.10
C MET A 17 -31.57 27.89 33.28
N VAL A 18 -30.84 26.84 32.89
CA VAL A 18 -31.43 25.56 32.50
C VAL A 18 -30.84 24.48 33.39
N ALA A 19 -31.76 23.82 34.10
CA ALA A 19 -31.52 22.72 35.02
C ALA A 19 -30.84 21.53 34.33
N GLY A 20 -29.95 20.88 35.09
CA GLY A 20 -29.23 19.71 34.65
C GLY A 20 -30.11 18.48 34.45
N ALA A 21 -29.79 17.73 33.40
CA ALA A 21 -29.99 16.28 33.34
C ALA A 21 -28.65 15.69 32.87
N ALA A 22 -27.84 15.23 33.82
CA ALA A 22 -26.66 14.43 33.53
C ALA A 22 -27.14 13.04 33.09
N ILE A 23 -27.20 12.82 31.77
CA ILE A 23 -27.37 11.49 31.22
C ILE A 23 -25.99 10.83 31.29
N THR A 24 -25.73 10.08 32.36
CA THR A 24 -24.58 9.18 32.44
C THR A 24 -24.85 8.02 31.48
N GLY A 25 -24.75 8.29 30.18
CA GLY A 25 -24.68 7.25 29.17
C GLY A 25 -23.33 6.60 29.31
N CYS A 26 -23.27 5.42 29.93
CA CYS A 26 -22.19 4.48 29.68
C CYS A 26 -22.19 4.22 28.17
N GLY A 27 -21.40 5.00 27.43
CA GLY A 27 -21.20 4.81 26.00
C GLY A 27 -20.67 3.40 25.81
N MET A 28 -21.56 2.48 25.44
CA MET A 28 -21.18 1.21 24.84
C MET A 28 -20.43 1.58 23.56
N MET A 29 -19.10 1.62 23.64
CA MET A 29 -18.29 1.62 22.43
C MET A 29 -18.71 0.38 21.65
N PRO A 30 -19.21 0.51 20.41
CA PRO A 30 -19.47 -0.67 19.60
C PRO A 30 -18.16 -1.49 19.53
N PRO A 31 -18.24 -2.83 19.60
CA PRO A 31 -17.06 -3.65 19.47
C PRO A 31 -16.34 -3.26 18.17
N PRO A 32 -14.99 -3.21 18.16
CA PRO A 32 -14.26 -2.89 16.95
C PRO A 32 -14.77 -3.80 15.83
N ALA A 33 -15.06 -3.21 14.67
CA ALA A 33 -15.48 -3.97 13.51
C ALA A 33 -14.49 -5.13 13.30
N PRO A 34 -14.98 -6.35 12.97
CA PRO A 34 -14.09 -7.48 12.78
C PRO A 34 -13.01 -7.11 11.78
N ALA A 35 -11.75 -7.36 12.14
CA ALA A 35 -10.62 -7.07 11.27
C ALA A 35 -10.85 -7.80 9.93
N SER A 36 -10.80 -7.04 8.82
CA SER A 36 -10.95 -7.60 7.47
C SER A 36 -10.03 -8.82 7.30
N ASN A 37 -10.58 -9.90 6.73
CA ASN A 37 -9.80 -11.06 6.30
C ASN A 37 -8.97 -10.75 5.04
N MET A 38 -9.27 -9.65 4.35
CA MET A 38 -8.51 -9.12 3.22
C MET A 38 -7.47 -8.10 3.70
N VAL A 39 -6.22 -8.30 3.31
CA VAL A 39 -5.10 -7.38 3.54
C VAL A 39 -4.68 -6.80 2.20
N ALA A 40 -4.72 -5.47 2.06
CA ALA A 40 -4.18 -4.80 0.88
C ALA A 40 -2.68 -4.59 1.05
N LEU A 41 -1.91 -4.79 -0.03
CA LEU A 41 -0.47 -4.55 -0.07
C LEU A 41 -0.11 -3.74 -1.32
N THR A 42 0.97 -3.00 -1.26
CA THR A 42 1.46 -2.24 -2.40
C THR A 42 2.98 -2.06 -2.38
N THR A 43 3.55 -1.80 -3.55
CA THR A 43 4.91 -1.27 -3.70
C THR A 43 5.05 -0.42 -4.95
N GLN A 44 6.02 0.49 -4.93
CA GLN A 44 6.53 1.15 -6.12
C GLN A 44 7.80 0.43 -6.58
N LEU A 45 7.90 0.17 -7.89
CA LEU A 45 9.05 -0.45 -8.53
C LEU A 45 9.97 0.64 -9.07
N ARG A 46 11.25 0.61 -8.68
CA ARG A 46 12.27 1.56 -9.14
C ARG A 46 13.61 0.85 -9.35
N ALA A 47 14.37 1.30 -10.35
CA ALA A 47 15.75 0.88 -10.56
C ALA A 47 16.67 1.19 -9.36
N ALA A 48 16.42 2.33 -8.69
CA ALA A 48 17.16 2.75 -7.51
C ALA A 48 16.97 1.82 -6.29
N ASN A 49 15.94 0.96 -6.30
CA ASN A 49 15.67 0.01 -5.23
C ASN A 49 16.39 -1.34 -5.45
N GLU A 50 16.96 -1.57 -6.64
CA GLU A 50 17.80 -2.74 -6.90
C GLU A 50 19.03 -2.74 -5.99
N VAL A 51 19.60 -3.92 -5.76
CA VAL A 51 20.80 -4.07 -4.92
C VAL A 51 21.84 -4.90 -5.68
N PRO A 52 22.87 -4.25 -6.25
CA PRO A 52 23.07 -2.79 -6.33
C PRO A 52 22.09 -2.09 -7.29
N PRO A 53 21.85 -0.76 -7.14
CA PRO A 53 21.04 0.01 -8.07
C PRO A 53 21.58 -0.05 -9.52
N ASN A 54 20.67 -0.01 -10.50
CA ASN A 54 21.03 0.07 -11.92
C ASN A 54 20.62 1.44 -12.54
N ALA A 55 21.00 1.68 -13.79
CA ALA A 55 20.79 2.96 -14.49
C ALA A 55 19.46 3.04 -15.27
N SER A 56 18.60 2.02 -15.18
CA SER A 56 17.32 2.00 -15.88
C SER A 56 16.44 3.18 -15.47
N GLN A 57 15.67 3.69 -16.43
CA GLN A 57 14.61 4.66 -16.18
C GLN A 57 13.26 3.98 -15.90
N GLY A 58 13.28 2.65 -15.82
CA GLY A 58 12.12 1.82 -15.56
C GLY A 58 11.46 2.16 -14.23
N SER A 59 10.13 2.14 -14.24
CA SER A 59 9.34 2.27 -13.03
C SER A 59 8.00 1.54 -13.14
N GLY A 60 7.35 1.34 -12.01
CA GLY A 60 6.03 0.71 -11.98
C GLY A 60 5.46 0.63 -10.58
N SER A 61 4.38 -0.12 -10.43
CA SER A 61 3.76 -0.44 -9.16
C SER A 61 3.20 -1.85 -9.16
N VAL A 62 3.07 -2.41 -7.96
CA VAL A 62 2.30 -3.63 -7.72
C VAL A 62 1.30 -3.33 -6.63
N ASP A 63 0.03 -3.59 -6.90
CA ASP A 63 -1.03 -3.59 -5.89
C ASP A 63 -1.55 -5.01 -5.71
N ALA A 64 -1.66 -5.46 -4.48
CA ALA A 64 -2.05 -6.82 -4.15
C ALA A 64 -3.09 -6.86 -3.06
N VAL A 65 -3.86 -7.96 -3.03
CA VAL A 65 -4.77 -8.27 -1.94
C VAL A 65 -4.58 -9.71 -1.54
N PHE A 66 -4.33 -9.93 -0.25
CA PHE A 66 -4.18 -11.24 0.37
C PHE A 66 -5.41 -11.59 1.21
N ASN A 67 -6.01 -12.74 0.97
CA ASN A 67 -7.11 -13.26 1.79
C ASN A 67 -6.55 -14.24 2.84
N LYS A 68 -6.69 -13.92 4.13
CA LYS A 68 -6.13 -14.70 5.25
C LYS A 68 -6.81 -16.06 5.44
N ASP A 69 -8.07 -16.21 5.02
CA ASP A 69 -8.83 -17.46 5.23
C ASP A 69 -8.47 -18.51 4.16
N THR A 70 -8.27 -18.06 2.93
CA THR A 70 -7.98 -18.93 1.76
C THR A 70 -6.50 -18.97 1.40
N SER A 71 -5.68 -18.12 2.02
CA SER A 71 -4.28 -17.87 1.65
C SER A 71 -4.09 -17.43 0.19
N LEU A 72 -5.13 -16.92 -0.46
CA LEU A 72 -5.07 -16.49 -1.85
C LEU A 72 -4.53 -15.06 -1.94
N LEU A 73 -3.35 -14.91 -2.54
CA LEU A 73 -2.80 -13.64 -3.00
C LEU A 73 -3.25 -13.38 -4.44
N ARG A 74 -3.75 -12.18 -4.71
CA ARG A 74 -3.96 -11.65 -6.06
C ARG A 74 -3.20 -10.34 -6.20
N TRP A 75 -2.59 -10.10 -7.34
CA TRP A 75 -1.90 -8.84 -7.60
C TRP A 75 -2.16 -8.33 -9.00
N LYS A 76 -2.03 -7.01 -9.16
CA LYS A 76 -1.92 -6.31 -10.43
C LYS A 76 -0.59 -5.58 -10.46
N ALA A 77 0.08 -5.61 -11.60
CA ALA A 77 1.31 -4.89 -11.80
C ALA A 77 1.23 -4.06 -13.08
N SER A 78 1.75 -2.84 -13.01
CA SER A 78 1.89 -1.93 -14.13
C SER A 78 3.29 -1.35 -14.10
N TYR A 79 3.96 -1.31 -15.24
CA TYR A 79 5.31 -0.75 -15.38
C TYR A 79 5.50 -0.13 -16.77
N SER A 80 6.52 0.70 -16.89
CA SER A 80 6.92 1.36 -18.13
C SER A 80 8.39 1.79 -18.07
N GLY A 81 8.95 2.19 -19.22
CA GLY A 81 10.29 2.78 -19.29
C GLY A 81 11.45 1.81 -19.03
N LEU A 82 11.20 0.49 -19.02
CA LEU A 82 12.27 -0.50 -18.89
C LEU A 82 13.23 -0.40 -20.08
N SER A 83 14.47 -0.86 -19.92
CA SER A 83 15.48 -0.85 -20.98
C SER A 83 15.18 -1.79 -22.16
N GLY A 84 14.17 -2.64 -22.04
CA GLY A 84 13.72 -3.57 -23.07
C GLY A 84 12.49 -4.36 -22.62
N PRO A 85 12.07 -5.38 -23.41
CA PRO A 85 10.98 -6.27 -23.01
C PRO A 85 11.28 -6.93 -21.67
N ALA A 86 10.26 -7.03 -20.81
CA ALA A 86 10.37 -7.78 -19.58
C ALA A 86 10.48 -9.27 -19.90
N THR A 87 11.47 -9.94 -19.31
CA THR A 87 11.77 -11.36 -19.57
C THR A 87 11.28 -12.26 -18.43
N ALA A 88 11.23 -11.72 -17.20
CA ALA A 88 10.76 -12.42 -16.02
C ALA A 88 10.27 -11.41 -14.97
N ALA A 89 9.41 -11.89 -14.07
CA ALA A 89 9.05 -11.18 -12.86
C ALA A 89 8.79 -12.16 -11.72
N HIS A 90 9.18 -11.76 -10.51
CA HIS A 90 9.14 -12.62 -9.34
C HIS A 90 8.76 -11.82 -8.10
N PHE A 91 8.14 -12.48 -7.14
CA PHE A 91 8.35 -12.12 -5.74
C PHE A 91 9.53 -12.91 -5.17
N HIS A 92 10.36 -12.22 -4.42
CA HIS A 92 11.50 -12.77 -3.69
C HIS A 92 11.34 -12.57 -2.19
N GLY A 93 12.04 -13.38 -1.40
CA GLY A 93 12.07 -13.26 0.04
C GLY A 93 12.53 -14.54 0.75
N PRO A 94 12.49 -14.56 2.09
CA PRO A 94 12.37 -13.38 2.94
C PRO A 94 13.65 -12.54 2.89
N ALA A 95 13.49 -11.22 2.82
CA ALA A 95 14.59 -10.24 2.86
C ALA A 95 14.16 -8.99 3.64
N ALA A 96 15.11 -8.42 4.40
CA ALA A 96 14.99 -7.04 4.86
C ALA A 96 15.11 -6.07 3.67
N ILE A 97 14.63 -4.84 3.85
CA ILE A 97 14.81 -3.78 2.85
C ILE A 97 16.30 -3.61 2.55
N GLY A 98 16.67 -3.62 1.26
CA GLY A 98 18.05 -3.48 0.82
C GLY A 98 18.87 -4.77 0.82
N ALA A 99 18.27 -5.93 1.12
CA ALA A 99 18.93 -7.23 1.02
C ALA A 99 18.39 -8.07 -0.15
N ASN A 100 19.25 -8.92 -0.73
CA ASN A 100 18.85 -9.87 -1.77
C ASN A 100 18.38 -11.20 -1.16
N ALA A 101 17.39 -11.83 -1.81
CA ALA A 101 16.93 -13.17 -1.48
C ALA A 101 16.57 -13.96 -2.74
N GLY A 102 16.37 -15.26 -2.57
CA GLY A 102 15.90 -16.14 -3.65
C GLY A 102 14.46 -15.84 -4.07
N VAL A 103 14.06 -16.42 -5.20
CA VAL A 103 12.68 -16.38 -5.70
C VAL A 103 11.79 -17.20 -4.76
N VAL A 104 10.68 -16.61 -4.31
CA VAL A 104 9.65 -17.33 -3.52
C VAL A 104 8.41 -17.62 -4.34
N LEU A 105 8.10 -16.77 -5.32
CA LEU A 105 6.94 -16.94 -6.19
C LEU A 105 7.23 -16.34 -7.57
N PRO A 106 7.44 -17.17 -8.60
CA PRO A 106 7.52 -16.68 -9.96
C PRO A 106 6.16 -16.23 -10.48
N TRP A 107 6.14 -15.18 -11.30
CA TRP A 107 4.92 -14.73 -11.95
C TRP A 107 4.71 -15.54 -13.23
N SER A 108 3.51 -16.10 -13.38
CA SER A 108 3.15 -16.93 -14.52
C SER A 108 2.59 -16.11 -15.68
N GLY A 109 2.79 -16.59 -16.90
CA GLY A 109 2.27 -15.98 -18.12
C GLY A 109 3.18 -14.90 -18.70
N PRO A 110 2.75 -14.23 -19.78
CA PRO A 110 3.51 -13.13 -20.37
C PRO A 110 3.70 -11.99 -19.36
N ILE A 111 4.94 -11.53 -19.21
CA ILE A 111 5.26 -10.37 -18.39
C ILE A 111 5.07 -9.13 -19.26
N THR A 112 3.81 -8.68 -19.35
CA THR A 112 3.40 -7.52 -20.16
C THR A 112 2.56 -6.58 -19.31
N SER A 113 2.84 -5.28 -19.34
CA SER A 113 2.10 -4.28 -18.57
C SER A 113 0.82 -3.83 -19.29
N PRO A 114 -0.35 -3.73 -18.60
CA PRO A 114 -0.59 -4.19 -17.24
C PRO A 114 -0.79 -5.72 -17.19
N MET A 115 -0.44 -6.33 -16.06
CA MET A 115 -0.69 -7.75 -15.81
C MET A 115 -1.37 -8.01 -14.47
N GLU A 116 -1.96 -9.19 -14.36
CA GLU A 116 -2.52 -9.72 -13.13
C GLU A 116 -1.94 -11.10 -12.83
N GLY A 117 -1.89 -11.44 -11.55
CA GLY A 117 -1.46 -12.76 -11.12
C GLY A 117 -2.16 -13.19 -9.83
N ARG A 118 -2.06 -14.48 -9.54
CA ARG A 118 -2.59 -15.06 -8.31
C ARG A 118 -1.79 -16.29 -7.89
N ALA A 119 -1.73 -16.53 -6.59
CA ALA A 119 -1.15 -17.73 -6.01
C ALA A 119 -1.74 -18.02 -4.64
N THR A 120 -1.89 -19.29 -4.30
CA THR A 120 -2.17 -19.71 -2.92
C THR A 120 -0.86 -19.83 -2.18
N LEU A 121 -0.71 -19.10 -1.08
CA LEU A 121 0.51 -19.06 -0.29
C LEU A 121 0.53 -20.16 0.77
N THR A 122 1.73 -20.64 1.11
CA THR A 122 1.92 -21.41 2.35
C THR A 122 1.82 -20.48 3.57
N PRO A 123 1.57 -21.02 4.78
CA PRO A 123 1.55 -20.20 6.00
C PRO A 123 2.83 -19.38 6.22
N ALA A 124 4.00 -19.96 5.93
CA ALA A 124 5.28 -19.26 6.04
C ALA A 124 5.40 -18.12 5.02
N GLN A 125 5.00 -18.36 3.76
CA GLN A 125 4.97 -17.32 2.72
C GLN A 125 4.02 -16.17 3.09
N ALA A 126 2.84 -16.49 3.62
CA ALA A 126 1.88 -15.50 4.07
C ALA A 126 2.43 -14.64 5.23
N ALA A 127 3.05 -15.27 6.22
CA ALA A 127 3.67 -14.56 7.33
C ALA A 127 4.78 -13.61 6.84
N ASP A 128 5.60 -14.06 5.90
CA ASP A 128 6.71 -13.29 5.36
C ASP A 128 6.24 -12.10 4.51
N LEU A 129 5.21 -12.30 3.71
CA LEU A 129 4.57 -11.24 2.93
C LEU A 129 3.95 -10.18 3.85
N MET A 130 3.19 -10.61 4.86
CA MET A 130 2.54 -9.69 5.82
C MET A 130 3.56 -8.95 6.70
N ALA A 131 4.71 -9.56 6.98
CA ALA A 131 5.83 -8.93 7.67
C ALA A 131 6.65 -8.00 6.77
N GLY A 132 6.25 -7.80 5.50
CA GLY A 132 6.93 -6.92 4.56
C GLY A 132 8.32 -7.42 4.19
N ARG A 133 8.55 -8.74 4.20
CA ARG A 133 9.84 -9.37 3.86
C ARG A 133 9.93 -9.83 2.41
N TRP A 134 8.93 -9.48 1.60
CA TRP A 134 8.90 -9.78 0.18
C TRP A 134 9.15 -8.53 -0.64
N TYR A 135 9.83 -8.68 -1.76
CA TYR A 135 9.89 -7.65 -2.79
C TYR A 135 9.46 -8.21 -4.14
N ALA A 136 8.80 -7.37 -4.93
CA ALA A 136 8.55 -7.62 -6.33
C ALA A 136 9.77 -7.18 -7.15
N ASN A 137 10.14 -7.97 -8.16
CA ASN A 137 11.24 -7.69 -9.05
C ASN A 137 10.81 -8.00 -10.50
N ILE A 138 11.11 -7.09 -11.43
CA ILE A 138 10.98 -7.34 -12.88
C ILE A 138 12.38 -7.35 -13.48
N HIS A 139 12.59 -8.17 -14.51
CA HIS A 139 13.88 -8.36 -15.19
C HIS A 139 13.75 -8.07 -16.68
N THR A 140 14.84 -7.63 -17.29
CA THR A 140 14.99 -7.55 -18.76
C THR A 140 16.25 -8.27 -19.20
N ALA A 141 16.48 -8.39 -20.51
CA ALA A 141 17.73 -8.92 -21.03
C ALA A 141 18.97 -8.08 -20.64
N ALA A 142 18.82 -6.76 -20.50
CA ALA A 142 19.93 -5.87 -20.13
C ALA A 142 20.19 -5.86 -18.62
N ASN A 143 19.17 -6.13 -17.80
CA ASN A 143 19.28 -6.22 -16.35
C ASN A 143 18.73 -7.57 -15.83
N PRO A 144 19.46 -8.68 -16.08
CA PRO A 144 18.99 -10.02 -15.70
C PRO A 144 18.94 -10.23 -14.18
N GLY A 145 19.77 -9.52 -13.41
CA GLY A 145 19.74 -9.55 -11.94
C GLY A 145 18.56 -8.81 -11.32
N GLY A 146 17.91 -7.93 -12.07
CA GLY A 146 16.81 -7.07 -11.61
C GLY A 146 16.84 -5.73 -12.34
N GLU A 147 15.75 -5.41 -13.04
CA GLU A 147 15.53 -4.14 -13.73
C GLU A 147 14.91 -3.11 -12.79
N VAL A 148 13.81 -3.49 -12.12
CA VAL A 148 13.11 -2.66 -11.13
C VAL A 148 12.60 -3.51 -9.98
N ARG A 149 12.74 -2.97 -8.77
CA ARG A 149 12.38 -3.63 -7.51
C ARG A 149 11.50 -2.75 -6.62
N GLY A 150 10.69 -3.38 -5.80
CA GLY A 150 9.98 -2.71 -4.70
C GLY A 150 9.61 -3.65 -3.56
N GLN A 151 9.80 -3.21 -2.32
CA GLN A 151 9.41 -3.96 -1.13
C GLN A 151 7.88 -3.92 -0.94
N MET A 152 7.26 -5.10 -0.85
CA MET A 152 5.83 -5.21 -0.56
C MET A 152 5.56 -4.75 0.88
N THR A 153 4.59 -3.86 1.04
CA THR A 153 4.16 -3.36 2.34
C THR A 153 2.64 -3.43 2.47
N VAL A 154 2.14 -3.66 3.68
CA VAL A 154 0.70 -3.58 3.97
C VAL A 154 0.24 -2.12 3.81
N ARG A 155 -0.85 -1.93 3.07
CA ARG A 155 -1.48 -0.62 2.87
C ARG A 155 -2.48 -0.39 4.00
N ASN A 156 -2.14 0.54 4.89
CA ASN A 156 -3.00 0.97 5.99
C ASN A 156 -4.08 1.97 5.53
#